data_AF-A0A8J3BRT6-F1
#
_entry.id   AF-A0A8J3BRT6-F1
#
_cell.length_a   1.000
_cell.length_b   1.000
_cell.length_c   1.000
_cell.angle_alpha   90.00
_cell.angle_beta   90.00
_cell.angle_gamma   90.00
#
_symmetry.space_group_name_H-M   'P 1'
#
loop_
_entity.id
_entity.type
_entity.pdbx_description
1 polymer ?
#
loop_
_entity_poly.entity_id
_entity_poly.type
_entity_poly.pdbx_seq_one_letter_code
_entity_poly.pdbx_strand_id
1 'polypeptide(L)'
;MDGVVMAGRKAKIVLLYVAAAGALVVPSAMPAQAGPGVHPAAGGAGAAGPVRHQQSAGLSAGVAATGTGTGFGLTETWTNGGYYGDRGTFFADVTGDGRADAVVVNNDRIAVRRSTGAGFGLTETWTNGGYYGDRGTFFADVTGDGRADAVVVNNDRIAVRRAQ
;
A
#
# COMPACT_ATOMS: atom_id res chain seq x y z
N MET A 1 10.79 17.72 -32.07
CA MET A 1 10.91 18.25 -30.70
C MET A 1 10.09 17.30 -29.84
N ASP A 2 10.72 16.29 -29.26
CA ASP A 2 9.99 15.22 -28.60
C ASP A 2 9.50 15.64 -27.22
N GLY A 3 8.26 15.28 -26.92
CA GLY A 3 7.57 15.72 -25.72
C GLY A 3 7.91 14.87 -24.51
N VAL A 4 8.45 15.47 -23.45
CA VAL A 4 8.46 14.87 -22.12
C VAL A 4 7.21 15.33 -21.37
N VAL A 5 6.10 14.61 -21.59
CA VAL A 5 4.93 14.74 -20.71
C VAL A 5 5.30 14.10 -19.37
N MET A 6 5.73 14.93 -18.42
CA MET A 6 5.97 14.52 -17.05
C MET A 6 4.64 14.07 -16.41
N ALA A 7 4.36 12.77 -16.47
CA ALA A 7 3.22 12.16 -15.82
C ALA A 7 3.37 12.32 -14.30
N GLY A 8 2.73 13.34 -13.74
CA GLY A 8 2.83 13.70 -12.33
C GLY A 8 2.44 12.51 -11.44
N ARG A 9 3.45 11.92 -10.78
CA ARG A 9 3.25 10.83 -9.81
C ARG A 9 2.36 11.37 -8.69
N LYS A 10 1.09 10.93 -8.65
CA LYS A 10 0.18 11.29 -7.56
C LYS A 10 0.70 10.65 -6.27
N ALA A 11 1.27 11.48 -5.38
CA ALA A 11 1.74 11.03 -4.07
C ALA A 11 0.59 10.35 -3.31
N LYS A 12 0.66 9.04 -3.14
CA LYS A 12 -0.33 8.25 -2.40
C LYS A 12 -0.04 8.37 -0.91
N ILE A 13 -0.41 9.52 -0.32
CA ILE A 13 -0.40 9.71 1.13
C ILE A 13 -1.52 8.86 1.73
N VAL A 14 -1.23 7.59 2.01
CA VAL A 14 -2.10 6.70 2.79
C VAL A 14 -1.79 6.93 4.27
N LEU A 15 -2.40 7.97 4.84
CA LEU A 15 -2.17 8.37 6.23
C LEU A 15 -2.91 7.43 7.20
N LEU A 16 -2.40 6.19 7.35
CA LEU A 16 -3.00 5.16 8.20
C LEU A 16 -2.64 5.39 9.68
N TYR A 17 -3.42 6.26 10.34
CA TYR A 17 -3.19 6.66 11.74
C TYR A 17 -3.72 5.61 12.73
N VAL A 18 -2.91 4.59 13.05
CA VAL A 18 -3.25 3.58 14.06
C VAL A 18 -2.93 4.12 15.46
N ALA A 19 -3.82 4.96 15.98
CA ALA A 19 -3.75 5.43 17.36
C ALA A 19 -3.98 4.28 18.36
N ALA A 20 -3.19 4.24 19.43
CA ALA A 20 -3.49 3.38 20.57
C ALA A 20 -4.73 3.93 21.31
N ALA A 21 -5.84 3.18 21.24
CA ALA A 21 -7.08 3.38 22.00
C ALA A 21 -7.78 4.76 21.87
N GLY A 22 -8.66 4.92 20.87
CA GLY A 22 -9.74 5.91 20.92
C GLY A 22 -10.22 6.44 19.56
N ALA A 23 -11.52 6.31 19.30
CA ALA A 23 -12.30 6.95 18.22
C ALA A 23 -11.76 6.82 16.76
N LEU A 24 -12.43 5.97 15.97
CA LEU A 24 -12.23 5.89 14.52
C LEU A 24 -12.90 7.07 13.81
N VAL A 25 -12.15 7.87 13.06
CA VAL A 25 -12.68 8.90 12.14
C VAL A 25 -12.21 8.59 10.72
N VAL A 26 -13.15 8.34 9.81
CA VAL A 26 -12.87 8.05 8.40
C VAL A 26 -13.34 9.23 7.53
N PRO A 27 -12.42 10.01 6.91
CA PRO A 27 -12.81 11.03 5.94
C PRO A 27 -13.25 10.37 4.63
N SER A 28 -14.38 10.81 4.07
CA SER A 28 -14.90 10.31 2.79
C SER A 28 -14.14 10.89 1.59
N ALA A 29 -13.82 10.05 0.60
CA ALA A 29 -13.18 10.49 -0.63
C ALA A 29 -14.22 10.94 -1.69
N MET A 30 -13.99 12.10 -2.32
CA MET A 30 -14.77 12.52 -3.49
C MET A 30 -14.28 11.82 -4.77
N PRO A 31 -15.19 11.31 -5.63
CA PRO A 31 -14.81 10.70 -6.90
C PRO A 31 -14.55 11.74 -8.00
N ALA A 32 -13.58 11.46 -8.88
CA ALA A 32 -13.39 12.20 -10.13
C ALA A 32 -14.05 11.45 -11.30
N GLN A 33 -14.80 12.17 -12.14
CA GLN A 33 -15.53 11.62 -13.30
C GLN A 33 -14.69 11.64 -14.59
N ALA A 34 -14.78 10.60 -15.41
CA ALA A 34 -14.34 10.60 -16.81
C ALA A 34 -15.02 9.49 -17.64
N GLY A 35 -15.58 9.89 -18.78
CA GLY A 35 -15.94 9.06 -19.96
C GLY A 35 -15.75 9.93 -21.22
N PRO A 36 -16.20 9.55 -22.44
CA PRO A 36 -17.06 8.40 -22.79
C PRO A 36 -16.52 7.56 -23.99
N GLY A 37 -17.30 6.58 -24.48
CA GLY A 37 -17.08 5.90 -25.77
C GLY A 37 -17.82 4.55 -25.90
N VAL A 38 -18.44 4.24 -27.05
CA VAL A 38 -19.32 3.06 -27.25
C VAL A 38 -19.29 2.50 -28.69
N HIS A 39 -19.41 1.16 -28.86
CA HIS A 39 -20.33 0.42 -29.76
C HIS A 39 -19.90 -1.07 -30.01
N PRO A 40 -20.80 -2.02 -30.39
CA PRO A 40 -20.56 -3.49 -30.31
C PRO A 40 -20.85 -4.34 -31.58
N ALA A 41 -20.53 -5.66 -31.51
CA ALA A 41 -20.82 -6.72 -32.51
C ALA A 41 -21.14 -8.09 -31.83
N ALA A 42 -21.66 -9.11 -32.56
CA ALA A 42 -22.07 -10.42 -31.98
C ALA A 42 -22.21 -11.60 -33.00
N GLY A 43 -22.21 -12.87 -32.52
CA GLY A 43 -22.88 -13.99 -33.24
C GLY A 43 -22.34 -15.45 -33.08
N GLY A 44 -23.24 -16.37 -32.65
CA GLY A 44 -23.41 -17.84 -32.93
C GLY A 44 -22.25 -18.86 -33.03
N ALA A 45 -22.44 -20.20 -33.08
CA ALA A 45 -23.48 -21.18 -32.67
C ALA A 45 -23.19 -22.54 -33.40
N GLY A 46 -23.19 -23.69 -32.72
CA GLY A 46 -23.02 -25.03 -33.36
C GLY A 46 -22.63 -26.15 -32.37
N ALA A 47 -22.94 -27.44 -32.64
CA ALA A 47 -22.77 -28.54 -31.66
C ALA A 47 -22.62 -29.97 -32.23
N ALA A 48 -21.82 -30.82 -31.56
CA ALA A 48 -21.83 -32.31 -31.57
C ALA A 48 -20.85 -32.88 -30.50
N GLY A 49 -20.92 -34.19 -30.19
CA GLY A 49 -19.98 -34.93 -29.32
C GLY A 49 -20.45 -36.38 -29.11
N PRO A 50 -19.97 -37.15 -28.10
CA PRO A 50 -18.79 -37.00 -27.22
C PRO A 50 -17.80 -38.18 -27.52
N VAL A 51 -16.95 -38.82 -26.69
CA VAL A 51 -16.59 -38.81 -25.24
C VAL A 51 -15.11 -39.25 -25.08
N ARG A 52 -14.34 -38.68 -24.13
CA ARG A 52 -13.31 -39.40 -23.33
C ARG A 52 -12.84 -38.53 -22.14
N HIS A 53 -12.41 -39.17 -21.06
CA HIS A 53 -11.98 -38.48 -19.84
C HIS A 53 -10.61 -37.78 -19.98
N GLN A 54 -10.57 -36.49 -19.69
CA GLN A 54 -9.43 -35.85 -19.02
C GLN A 54 -9.94 -34.84 -17.98
N GLN A 55 -9.00 -34.30 -17.19
CA GLN A 55 -9.23 -33.57 -15.94
C GLN A 55 -10.13 -32.32 -16.11
N SER A 56 -10.85 -31.96 -15.05
CA SER A 56 -11.89 -30.92 -15.06
C SER A 56 -11.32 -29.50 -15.21
N ALA A 57 -11.09 -29.09 -16.45
CA ALA A 57 -10.81 -27.72 -16.83
C ALA A 57 -12.10 -26.94 -17.11
N GLY A 58 -12.15 -25.67 -16.69
CA GLY A 58 -13.06 -24.67 -17.25
C GLY A 58 -14.22 -24.23 -16.36
N LEU A 59 -13.99 -23.14 -15.63
CA LEU A 59 -14.76 -21.94 -15.92
C LEU A 59 -13.79 -20.81 -16.31
N SER A 60 -13.40 -20.77 -17.59
CA SER A 60 -12.94 -19.53 -18.20
C SER A 60 -14.16 -18.64 -18.45
N ALA A 61 -14.77 -18.17 -17.37
CA ALA A 61 -15.74 -17.10 -17.42
C ALA A 61 -14.94 -15.81 -17.63
N GLY A 62 -14.86 -15.36 -18.89
CA GLY A 62 -14.27 -14.09 -19.29
C GLY A 62 -15.10 -12.89 -18.81
N VAL A 63 -15.32 -12.76 -17.50
CA VAL A 63 -15.67 -11.49 -16.90
C VAL A 63 -14.40 -10.66 -16.91
N ALA A 64 -14.31 -9.73 -17.84
CA ALA A 64 -13.39 -8.60 -17.74
C ALA A 64 -13.81 -7.82 -16.48
N ALA A 65 -13.19 -8.15 -15.35
CA ALA A 65 -13.48 -7.52 -14.08
C ALA A 65 -12.97 -6.08 -14.10
N THR A 66 -13.77 -5.17 -14.65
CA THR A 66 -13.79 -3.73 -14.34
C THR A 66 -14.28 -3.54 -12.90
N GLY A 67 -13.65 -4.27 -11.98
CA GLY A 67 -14.04 -4.42 -10.59
C GLY A 67 -13.66 -3.17 -9.83
N THR A 68 -14.61 -2.23 -9.76
CA THR A 68 -14.63 -1.21 -8.71
C THR A 68 -14.91 -1.90 -7.38
N GLY A 69 -13.92 -2.62 -6.84
CA GLY A 69 -14.07 -3.44 -5.62
C GLY A 69 -14.29 -2.57 -4.40
N THR A 70 -15.55 -2.30 -4.06
CA THR A 70 -15.95 -1.42 -2.95
C THR A 70 -15.94 -2.14 -1.59
N GLY A 71 -14.90 -2.92 -1.29
CA GLY A 71 -14.82 -3.71 -0.06
C GLY A 71 -13.47 -4.40 0.15
N PHE A 72 -13.28 -4.92 1.37
CA PHE A 72 -12.12 -5.71 1.74
C PHE A 72 -12.27 -7.18 1.32
N GLY A 73 -11.14 -7.88 1.14
CA GLY A 73 -11.10 -9.31 0.88
C GLY A 73 -11.27 -10.17 2.15
N LEU A 74 -10.89 -11.44 2.06
CA LEU A 74 -10.80 -12.33 3.22
C LEU A 74 -9.61 -11.92 4.12
N THR A 75 -9.67 -12.30 5.39
CA THR A 75 -8.58 -12.07 6.35
C THR A 75 -7.37 -12.95 6.05
N GLU A 76 -6.18 -12.35 6.03
CA GLU A 76 -4.90 -13.04 5.83
C GLU A 76 -3.92 -12.75 6.98
N THR A 77 -3.12 -13.73 7.37
CA THR A 77 -2.08 -13.58 8.42
C THR A 77 -0.73 -13.25 7.79
N TRP A 78 -0.38 -11.96 7.77
CA TRP A 78 0.86 -11.48 7.14
C TRP A 78 2.13 -11.60 8.00
N THR A 79 1.99 -11.90 9.30
CA THR A 79 3.11 -12.27 10.19
C THR A 79 2.61 -13.02 11.42
N ASN A 80 3.47 -13.81 12.06
CA ASN A 80 3.17 -14.52 13.30
C ASN A 80 3.79 -13.78 14.50
N GLY A 81 2.97 -13.57 15.54
CA GLY A 81 3.34 -12.75 16.71
C GLY A 81 3.16 -11.25 16.46
N GLY A 82 3.00 -10.48 17.54
CA GLY A 82 2.81 -9.03 17.46
C GLY A 82 4.04 -8.30 16.92
N TYR A 83 3.80 -7.26 16.11
CA TYR A 83 4.82 -6.33 15.66
C TYR A 83 4.32 -4.90 15.87
N TYR A 84 4.82 -4.27 16.94
CA TYR A 84 4.47 -2.93 17.36
C TYR A 84 5.67 -2.24 18.03
N GLY A 85 5.67 -0.92 18.09
CA GLY A 85 6.72 -0.13 18.75
C GLY A 85 6.18 0.81 19.81
N ASP A 86 7.02 1.17 20.78
CA ASP A 86 6.68 1.99 21.96
C ASP A 86 5.98 3.32 21.64
N ARG A 87 6.28 3.91 20.47
CA ARG A 87 5.79 5.22 20.01
C ARG A 87 4.80 5.11 18.85
N GLY A 88 4.62 3.93 18.26
CA GLY A 88 3.68 3.71 17.17
C GLY A 88 4.11 2.63 16.16
N THR A 89 3.14 2.24 15.34
CA THR A 89 3.29 1.31 14.22
C THR A 89 2.71 1.96 12.97
N PHE A 90 3.45 1.91 11.87
CA PHE A 90 3.16 2.61 10.62
C PHE A 90 3.33 1.65 9.44
N PHE A 91 2.69 1.97 8.32
CA PHE A 91 2.83 1.22 7.07
C PHE A 91 3.14 2.18 5.93
N ALA A 92 4.33 2.09 5.35
CA ALA A 92 4.83 3.00 4.33
C ALA A 92 5.90 2.34 3.47
N ASP A 93 6.00 2.74 2.20
CA ASP A 93 7.00 2.23 1.25
C ASP A 93 8.36 2.88 1.52
N VAL A 94 9.09 2.40 2.53
CA VAL A 94 10.41 2.95 2.91
C VAL A 94 11.54 2.37 2.06
N THR A 95 11.26 1.29 1.31
CA THR A 95 12.21 0.62 0.42
C THR A 95 12.17 1.11 -1.02
N GLY A 96 11.05 1.68 -1.49
CA GLY A 96 10.84 2.13 -2.87
C GLY A 96 10.44 1.02 -3.84
N ASP A 97 9.92 -0.11 -3.35
CA ASP A 97 9.53 -1.27 -4.18
C ASP A 97 8.07 -1.20 -4.70
N GLY A 98 7.31 -0.19 -4.25
CA GLY A 98 5.90 0.02 -4.56
C GLY A 98 4.93 -0.53 -3.52
N ARG A 99 5.41 -1.07 -2.39
CA ARG A 99 4.61 -1.72 -1.34
C ARG A 99 4.83 -1.08 0.02
N ALA A 100 3.81 -1.07 0.86
CA ALA A 100 3.94 -0.60 2.22
C ALA A 100 4.68 -1.63 3.10
N ASP A 101 5.88 -1.27 3.56
CA ASP A 101 6.63 -1.98 4.59
C ASP A 101 6.01 -1.71 5.98
N ALA A 102 6.18 -2.64 6.93
CA ALA A 102 5.77 -2.42 8.31
C ALA A 102 6.90 -1.74 9.09
N VAL A 103 6.61 -0.61 9.74
CA VAL A 103 7.60 0.22 10.43
C VAL A 103 7.16 0.42 11.89
N VAL A 104 8.06 0.16 12.84
CA VAL A 104 7.82 0.39 14.28
C VAL A 104 8.79 1.43 14.82
N VAL A 105 8.27 2.38 15.59
CA VAL A 105 9.04 3.43 16.25
C VAL A 105 9.12 3.10 17.74
N ASN A 106 10.31 2.79 18.23
CA ASN A 106 10.59 2.49 19.63
C ASN A 106 11.31 3.67 20.30
N ASN A 107 11.48 3.60 21.62
CA ASN A 107 12.29 4.58 22.34
C ASN A 107 13.77 4.57 21.92
N ASP A 108 14.30 3.41 21.49
CA ASP A 108 15.71 3.17 21.19
C ASP A 108 16.04 3.11 19.68
N ARG A 109 15.07 2.83 18.81
CA ARG A 109 15.27 2.67 17.36
C ARG A 109 13.97 2.72 16.53
N ILE A 110 14.09 3.10 15.26
CA ILE A 110 13.14 2.65 14.22
C ILE A 110 13.60 1.28 13.73
N ALA A 111 12.65 0.35 13.62
CA ALA A 111 12.85 -0.94 12.98
C ALA A 111 11.78 -1.16 11.89
N VAL A 112 12.12 -1.96 10.89
CA VAL A 112 11.30 -2.22 9.70
C VAL A 112 11.17 -3.73 9.48
N ARG A 113 10.05 -4.19 8.93
CA ARG A 113 9.92 -5.49 8.26
C ARG A 113 9.45 -5.23 6.84
N ARG A 114 10.28 -5.61 5.86
CA ARG A 114 9.97 -5.36 4.44
C ARG A 114 8.75 -6.16 3.98
N SER A 115 7.97 -5.61 3.08
CA SER A 115 6.85 -6.30 2.44
C SER A 115 7.34 -7.28 1.38
N THR A 116 6.87 -8.53 1.42
CA THR A 116 7.10 -9.49 0.32
C THR A 116 6.02 -9.41 -0.76
N GLY A 117 4.95 -8.64 -0.52
CA GLY A 117 3.71 -8.67 -1.28
C GLY A 117 2.76 -9.83 -0.90
N ALA A 118 3.15 -10.69 0.04
CA ALA A 118 2.33 -11.78 0.58
C ALA A 118 2.63 -12.05 2.08
N GLY A 119 3.12 -11.03 2.80
CA GLY A 119 3.60 -11.12 4.17
C GLY A 119 4.71 -10.13 4.48
N PHE A 120 5.22 -10.17 5.71
CA PHE A 120 6.35 -9.34 6.17
C PHE A 120 7.59 -10.17 6.48
N GLY A 121 8.76 -9.65 6.10
CA GLY A 121 10.06 -10.27 6.34
C GLY A 121 10.56 -10.20 7.79
N LEU A 122 11.85 -10.48 7.98
CA LEU A 122 12.53 -10.34 9.27
C LEU A 122 12.62 -8.88 9.71
N THR A 123 12.78 -8.66 11.02
CA THR A 123 12.94 -7.30 11.58
C THR A 123 14.36 -6.78 11.35
N GLU A 124 14.47 -5.62 10.73
CA GLU A 124 15.71 -4.87 10.49
C GLU A 124 15.75 -3.62 11.36
N THR A 125 16.92 -3.27 11.92
CA THR A 125 17.13 -2.01 12.63
C THR A 125 17.60 -0.94 11.64
N TRP A 126 16.80 0.12 11.45
CA TRP A 126 17.09 1.18 10.47
C TRP A 126 17.65 2.47 11.10
N THR A 127 17.54 2.64 12.41
CA THR A 127 18.26 3.68 13.15
C THR A 127 18.99 3.12 14.37
N ASN A 128 20.22 3.58 14.59
CA ASN A 128 20.92 3.39 15.85
C ASN A 128 20.61 4.60 16.75
N GLY A 129 19.74 4.42 17.75
CA GLY A 129 19.11 5.51 18.50
C GLY A 129 17.69 5.83 18.00
N GLY A 130 16.81 6.25 18.92
CA GLY A 130 15.42 6.57 18.65
C GLY A 130 15.26 7.78 17.73
N TYR A 131 14.20 7.79 16.92
CA TYR A 131 13.87 8.90 16.02
C TYR A 131 12.36 9.12 16.01
N TYR A 132 11.91 10.08 16.81
CA TYR A 132 10.51 10.48 16.97
C TYR A 132 10.44 11.97 17.34
N GLY A 133 9.31 12.63 17.08
CA GLY A 133 9.10 14.04 17.40
C GLY A 133 8.12 14.29 18.55
N ASP A 134 8.26 15.41 19.25
CA ASP A 134 7.41 15.83 20.38
C ASP A 134 5.90 15.83 20.07
N ARG A 135 5.55 16.13 18.83
CA ARG A 135 4.17 16.32 18.33
C ARG A 135 3.71 15.22 17.38
N GLY A 136 4.63 14.42 16.86
CA GLY A 136 4.31 13.33 15.95
C GLY A 136 5.51 12.81 15.17
N THR A 137 5.33 11.60 14.64
CA THR A 137 6.25 10.93 13.72
C THR A 137 5.41 10.40 12.55
N PHE A 138 5.87 10.63 11.32
CA PHE A 138 5.17 10.33 10.08
C PHE A 138 6.13 9.75 9.06
N PHE A 139 5.60 9.07 8.04
CA PHE A 139 6.39 8.50 6.95
C PHE A 139 5.77 8.92 5.61
N ALA A 140 6.54 9.60 4.77
CA ALA A 140 6.09 10.10 3.47
C ALA A 140 7.27 10.41 2.55
N ASP A 141 7.11 10.20 1.25
CA ASP A 141 8.07 10.66 0.24
C ASP A 141 8.00 12.19 0.17
N VAL A 142 8.95 12.86 0.84
CA VAL A 142 9.08 14.33 0.86
C VAL A 142 10.28 14.81 0.06
N THR A 143 11.06 13.89 -0.51
CA THR A 143 12.24 14.16 -1.35
C THR A 143 11.97 13.96 -2.84
N GLY A 144 10.94 13.20 -3.20
CA GLY A 144 10.57 12.83 -4.56
C GLY A 144 11.36 11.64 -5.12
N ASP A 145 12.10 10.90 -4.29
CA ASP A 145 12.93 9.78 -4.74
C ASP A 145 12.15 8.46 -4.92
N GLY A 146 10.91 8.42 -4.42
CA GLY A 146 10.03 7.25 -4.45
C GLY A 146 9.97 6.45 -3.15
N ARG A 147 10.67 6.88 -2.09
CA ARG A 147 10.68 6.22 -0.77
C ARG A 147 10.09 7.10 0.31
N ALA A 148 9.46 6.49 1.30
CA ALA A 148 8.91 7.19 2.45
C ALA A 148 10.02 7.57 3.44
N ASP A 149 10.37 8.85 3.48
CA ASP A 149 11.27 9.44 4.48
C ASP A 149 10.61 9.47 5.86
N ALA A 150 11.40 9.35 6.93
CA ALA A 150 10.93 9.53 8.30
C ALA A 150 10.87 11.02 8.65
N VAL A 151 9.68 11.52 8.99
CA VAL A 151 9.41 12.93 9.30
C VAL A 151 9.00 13.08 10.76
N VAL A 152 9.74 13.87 11.54
CA VAL A 152 9.45 14.15 12.95
C VAL A 152 9.05 15.60 13.15
N VAL A 153 7.96 15.81 13.88
CA VAL A 153 7.44 17.15 14.22
C VAL A 153 7.71 17.40 15.70
N ASN A 154 8.55 18.37 16.01
CA ASN A 154 8.89 18.80 17.37
C ASN A 154 8.16 20.10 17.71
N ASN A 155 8.39 20.64 18.91
CA ASN A 155 7.86 21.97 19.27
C ASN A 155 8.56 23.13 18.53
N ASP A 156 9.82 22.94 18.12
CA ASP A 156 10.69 23.96 17.52
C ASP A 156 10.84 23.82 16.00
N ARG A 157 10.81 22.58 15.47
CA ARG A 157 11.13 22.27 14.07
C ARG A 157 10.46 20.99 13.56
N ILE A 158 10.27 20.93 12.25
CA ILE A 158 10.14 19.68 11.52
C ILE A 158 11.53 19.23 11.08
N ALA A 159 11.87 17.96 11.27
CA ALA A 159 13.09 17.35 10.75
C ALA A 159 12.76 16.10 9.93
N VAL A 160 13.60 15.80 8.95
CA VAL A 160 13.46 14.67 8.03
C VAL A 160 14.73 13.82 8.08
N ARG A 161 14.58 12.50 8.16
CA ARG A 161 15.65 11.52 7.98
C ARG A 161 15.30 10.67 6.76
N ARG A 162 16.13 10.76 5.73
CA ARG A 162 15.86 10.11 4.45
C ARG A 162 15.93 8.59 4.53
N ALA A 163 15.15 7.92 3.69
CA ALA A 163 15.41 6.53 3.33
C ALA A 163 16.72 6.42 2.51
N GLN A 164 17.30 5.21 2.41
CA GLN A 164 18.56 4.91 1.72
C GLN A 164 18.47 3.54 1.02
#